data_AF-A0A8H7RHC3-F1
#
_entry.id   AF-A0A8H7RHC3-F1
#
_cell.length_a   1.000
_cell.length_b   1.000
_cell.length_c   1.000
_cell.angle_alpha   90.00
_cell.angle_beta   90.00
_cell.angle_gamma   90.00
#
_symmetry.space_group_name_H-M   'P 1'
#
loop_
_entity.id
_entity.type
_entity.pdbx_description
1 polymer ?
#
loop_
_entity_poly.entity_id
_entity_poly.type
_entity_poly.pdbx_seq_one_letter_code
_entity_poly.pdbx_strand_id
1 'polypeptide(L)'
;MENASSSECRTIVMEYLLHYSYKNSAKALLKDLNQFDDGGILFENNIDWAKVDARKEIHQAIVQGEIDVAFRLLEVHFPVLLQSVYEGKTSGAHFTLHKLRCQEFVEKVKKEGEMKAIAFAQAYLQPSHAVYREITDAVTCLLAYTDYDQNPKTRDITGQGRRDVIANQVNEMILESQQFSPQTIMEKLWRHKTVVRNELNHQIQLELSEHEKEFDMLEKEIAQ
;
A
#
# COMPACT_ATOMS: atom_id res chain seq x y z
N MET A 1 8.09 35.40 1.15
CA MET A 1 8.58 34.02 1.32
C MET A 1 7.69 33.19 2.24
N GLU A 2 7.08 33.74 3.29
CA GLU A 2 6.18 32.98 4.20
C GLU A 2 4.94 32.35 3.54
N ASN A 3 4.30 33.01 2.57
CA ASN A 3 3.08 32.48 1.93
C ASN A 3 3.31 31.24 1.04
N ALA A 4 4.50 31.08 0.46
CA ALA A 4 4.81 29.93 -0.41
C ALA A 4 4.93 28.64 0.40
N SER A 5 5.62 28.69 1.55
CA SER A 5 5.82 27.53 2.43
C SER A 5 4.49 27.03 3.03
N SER A 6 3.59 27.95 3.39
CA SER A 6 2.27 27.57 3.91
C SER A 6 1.41 26.86 2.84
N SER A 7 1.50 27.30 1.58
CA SER A 7 0.79 26.66 0.47
C SER A 7 1.33 25.27 0.16
N GLU A 8 2.65 25.10 0.16
CA GLU A 8 3.30 23.80 -0.06
C GLU A 8 2.93 22.79 1.04
N CYS A 9 2.92 23.21 2.31
CA CYS A 9 2.47 22.37 3.42
C CYS A 9 1.03 21.88 3.23
N ARG A 10 0.12 22.75 2.77
CA ARG A 10 -1.27 22.38 2.48
C ARG A 10 -1.37 21.33 1.37
N THR A 11 -0.61 21.50 0.29
CA THR A 11 -0.53 20.52 -0.80
C THR A 11 -0.06 19.16 -0.30
N ILE A 12 0.99 19.13 0.53
CA ILE A 12 1.55 17.88 1.09
C ILE A 12 0.54 17.17 1.98
N VAL A 13 -0.16 17.91 2.85
CA VAL A 13 -1.19 17.32 3.71
C VAL A 13 -2.37 16.81 2.88
N MET A 14 -2.84 17.58 1.89
CA MET A 14 -3.93 17.12 1.00
C MET A 14 -3.54 15.88 0.21
N GLU A 15 -2.34 15.84 -0.36
CA GLU A 15 -1.80 14.67 -1.05
C GLU A 15 -1.80 13.43 -0.15
N TYR A 16 -1.34 13.58 1.10
CA TYR A 16 -1.37 12.49 2.08
C TYR A 16 -2.78 12.01 2.41
N LEU A 17 -3.72 12.94 2.67
CA LEU A 17 -5.10 12.59 3.02
C LEU A 17 -5.80 11.89 1.85
N LEU A 18 -5.57 12.35 0.61
CA LEU A 18 -6.11 11.72 -0.58
C LEU A 18 -5.48 10.35 -0.80
N HIS A 19 -4.16 10.22 -0.70
CA HIS A 19 -3.44 8.96 -0.86
C HIS A 19 -4.01 7.85 0.04
N TYR A 20 -4.30 8.16 1.31
CA TYR A 20 -4.87 7.21 2.28
C TYR A 20 -6.39 7.18 2.36
N SER A 21 -7.07 7.85 1.43
CA SER A 21 -8.54 7.91 1.35
C SER A 21 -9.21 8.46 2.62
N TYR A 22 -8.54 9.38 3.31
CA TYR A 22 -9.08 10.14 4.44
C TYR A 22 -9.99 11.27 3.96
N LYS A 23 -11.04 10.89 3.22
CA LYS A 23 -11.99 11.80 2.56
C LYS A 23 -12.58 12.86 3.48
N ASN A 24 -13.05 12.46 4.67
CA ASN A 24 -13.70 13.40 5.59
C ASN A 24 -12.71 14.45 6.10
N SER A 25 -11.49 14.04 6.43
CA SER A 25 -10.41 14.94 6.84
C SER A 25 -9.99 15.86 5.69
N ALA A 26 -9.89 15.33 4.46
CA ALA A 26 -9.57 16.12 3.27
C ALA A 26 -10.64 17.17 2.98
N LYS A 27 -11.94 16.81 3.09
CA LYS A 27 -13.06 17.74 2.94
C LYS A 27 -13.08 18.81 4.03
N ALA A 28 -12.83 18.42 5.29
CA ALA A 28 -12.74 19.38 6.38
C ALA A 28 -11.61 20.38 6.15
N LEU A 29 -10.42 19.90 5.76
CA LEU A 29 -9.30 20.75 5.42
C LEU A 29 -9.65 21.71 4.27
N LEU A 30 -10.23 21.24 3.17
CA LEU A 30 -10.64 22.11 2.06
C LEU A 30 -11.65 23.18 2.48
N LYS A 31 -12.63 22.82 3.32
CA LYS A 31 -13.60 23.78 3.85
C LYS A 31 -12.92 24.88 4.65
N ASP A 32 -11.90 24.54 5.42
CA ASP A 32 -11.12 25.52 6.17
C ASP A 32 -10.29 26.38 5.20
N LEU A 33 -9.65 25.79 4.17
CA LEU A 33 -8.86 26.53 3.19
C LEU A 33 -9.68 27.52 2.36
N ASN A 34 -10.89 27.13 1.94
CA ASN A 34 -11.81 27.98 1.19
C ASN A 34 -12.29 29.21 2.00
N GLN A 35 -12.15 29.20 3.33
CA GLN A 35 -12.45 30.36 4.17
C GLN A 35 -11.31 31.39 4.21
N PHE A 36 -10.10 31.02 3.79
CA PHE A 36 -8.90 31.85 3.95
C PHE A 36 -8.23 32.29 2.63
N ASP A 37 -8.48 31.65 1.47
CA ASP A 37 -7.86 32.05 0.19
C ASP A 37 -8.45 31.37 -1.08
N ASP A 38 -8.16 31.91 -2.26
CA ASP A 38 -8.55 31.40 -3.61
C ASP A 38 -7.91 30.02 -3.95
N GLY A 39 -6.89 29.61 -3.19
CA GLY A 39 -6.12 28.38 -3.43
C GLY A 39 -6.88 27.06 -3.16
N GLY A 40 -7.95 27.08 -2.36
CA GLY A 40 -8.75 25.88 -2.09
C GLY A 40 -9.61 25.43 -3.28
N ILE A 41 -10.00 26.37 -4.15
CA ILE A 41 -10.78 26.14 -5.37
C ILE A 41 -10.01 25.25 -6.36
N LEU A 42 -8.68 25.38 -6.42
CA LEU A 42 -7.83 24.60 -7.33
C LEU A 42 -7.78 23.11 -6.95
N PHE A 43 -7.83 22.78 -5.65
CA PHE A 43 -7.84 21.41 -5.19
C PHE A 43 -9.22 20.77 -5.38
N GLU A 44 -10.28 21.45 -4.99
CA GLU A 44 -11.63 20.87 -5.00
C GLU A 44 -12.09 20.48 -6.41
N ASN A 45 -11.75 21.29 -7.42
CA ASN A 45 -12.11 21.04 -8.82
C ASN A 45 -11.36 19.88 -9.48
N ASN A 46 -10.25 19.43 -8.90
CA ASN A 46 -9.39 18.40 -9.49
C ASN A 46 -9.44 17.06 -8.72
N ILE A 47 -10.20 16.99 -7.63
CA ILE A 47 -10.35 15.77 -6.83
C ILE A 47 -11.57 14.98 -7.27
N ASP A 48 -11.31 13.79 -7.82
CA ASP A 48 -12.33 12.80 -8.08
C ASP A 48 -12.67 12.03 -6.78
N TRP A 49 -13.61 12.58 -6.01
CA TRP A 49 -14.05 11.99 -4.74
C TRP A 49 -14.62 10.57 -4.89
N ALA A 50 -15.21 10.26 -6.04
CA ALA A 50 -15.75 8.92 -6.30
C ALA A 50 -14.61 7.89 -6.38
N LYS A 51 -13.47 8.24 -6.98
CA LYS A 51 -12.27 7.37 -6.97
C LYS A 51 -11.68 7.20 -5.57
N VAL A 52 -11.74 8.23 -4.73
CA VAL A 52 -11.28 8.13 -3.33
C VAL A 52 -12.15 7.16 -2.53
N ASP A 53 -13.48 7.25 -2.68
CA ASP A 53 -14.41 6.30 -2.05
C ASP A 53 -14.19 4.88 -2.59
N ALA A 54 -14.11 4.73 -3.91
CA ALA A 54 -13.93 3.43 -4.55
C ALA A 54 -12.65 2.72 -4.07
N ARG A 55 -11.53 3.43 -3.92
CA ARG A 55 -10.29 2.83 -3.38
C ARG A 55 -10.46 2.31 -1.96
N LYS A 56 -11.17 3.07 -1.11
CA LYS A 56 -11.46 2.65 0.26
C LYS A 56 -12.36 1.42 0.28
N GLU A 57 -13.40 1.39 -0.55
CA GLU A 57 -14.32 0.26 -0.66
C GLU A 57 -13.62 -0.99 -1.19
N ILE A 58 -12.79 -0.87 -2.23
CA ILE A 58 -11.96 -1.97 -2.75
C ILE A 58 -11.06 -2.52 -1.64
N HIS A 59 -10.35 -1.65 -0.92
CA HIS A 59 -9.48 -2.07 0.17
C HIS A 59 -10.27 -2.83 1.25
N GLN A 60 -11.42 -2.30 1.68
CA GLN A 60 -12.26 -2.95 2.69
C GLN A 60 -12.80 -4.31 2.22
N ALA A 61 -13.27 -4.40 0.98
CA ALA A 61 -13.74 -5.64 0.38
C ALA A 61 -12.63 -6.71 0.36
N ILE A 62 -11.40 -6.33 0.00
CA ILE A 62 -10.25 -7.26 0.01
C ILE A 62 -9.95 -7.73 1.43
N VAL A 63 -9.87 -6.82 2.40
CA VAL A 63 -9.59 -7.13 3.81
C VAL A 63 -10.65 -8.07 4.40
N GLN A 64 -11.92 -7.89 4.02
CA GLN A 64 -13.06 -8.70 4.47
C GLN A 64 -13.20 -10.04 3.73
N GLY A 65 -12.41 -10.27 2.66
CA GLY A 65 -12.49 -11.49 1.85
C GLY A 65 -13.69 -11.51 0.88
N GLU A 66 -14.22 -10.34 0.56
CA GLU A 66 -15.26 -10.10 -0.46
C GLU A 66 -14.60 -9.77 -1.81
N ILE A 67 -13.77 -10.70 -2.31
CA ILE A 67 -12.89 -10.45 -3.45
C ILE A 67 -13.67 -10.22 -4.75
N ASP A 68 -14.84 -10.85 -4.89
CA ASP A 68 -15.74 -10.65 -6.02
C ASP A 68 -16.27 -9.20 -6.07
N VAL A 69 -16.58 -8.60 -4.90
CA VAL A 69 -16.97 -7.20 -4.78
C VAL A 69 -15.81 -6.30 -5.20
N ALA A 70 -14.59 -6.61 -4.73
CA ALA A 70 -13.40 -5.85 -5.09
C ALA A 70 -13.14 -5.83 -6.61
N PHE A 71 -13.31 -6.97 -7.30
CA PHE A 71 -13.20 -7.02 -8.76
C PHE A 71 -14.27 -6.19 -9.47
N ARG A 72 -15.53 -6.25 -9.04
CA ARG A 72 -16.59 -5.41 -9.62
C ARG A 72 -16.30 -3.93 -9.45
N LEU A 73 -15.81 -3.52 -8.28
CA LEU A 73 -15.42 -2.12 -8.04
C LEU A 73 -14.23 -1.70 -8.91
N LEU A 74 -13.24 -2.57 -9.11
CA LEU A 74 -12.13 -2.34 -10.03
C LEU A 74 -12.61 -2.19 -11.49
N GLU A 75 -13.53 -3.04 -11.94
CA GLU A 75 -14.13 -2.97 -13.28
C GLU A 75 -14.87 -1.66 -13.51
N VAL A 76 -15.63 -1.20 -12.50
CA VAL A 76 -16.43 0.02 -12.60
C VAL A 76 -15.57 1.28 -12.52
N HIS A 77 -14.64 1.37 -11.56
CA HIS A 77 -13.93 2.62 -11.26
C HIS A 77 -12.54 2.71 -11.90
N PHE A 78 -11.90 1.58 -12.18
CA PHE A 78 -10.52 1.51 -12.67
C PHE A 78 -10.34 0.52 -13.84
N PRO A 79 -11.18 0.58 -14.90
CA PRO A 79 -11.18 -0.41 -15.98
C PRO A 79 -9.85 -0.53 -16.73
N VAL A 80 -9.07 0.56 -16.80
CA VAL A 80 -7.75 0.59 -17.43
C VAL A 80 -6.77 -0.41 -16.81
N LEU A 81 -6.89 -0.70 -15.51
CA LEU A 81 -6.04 -1.66 -14.81
C LEU A 81 -6.25 -3.08 -15.36
N LEU A 82 -7.48 -3.42 -15.70
CA LEU A 82 -7.86 -4.74 -16.19
C LEU A 82 -7.53 -4.93 -17.67
N GLN A 83 -7.49 -3.84 -18.44
CA GLN A 83 -7.13 -3.90 -19.86
C GLN A 83 -5.66 -4.33 -20.06
N SER A 84 -4.77 -3.91 -19.16
CA SER A 84 -3.34 -4.26 -19.19
C SER A 84 -3.05 -5.76 -19.08
N VAL A 85 -4.02 -6.55 -18.60
CA VAL A 85 -3.96 -8.01 -18.48
C VAL A 85 -4.06 -8.70 -19.84
N TYR A 86 -4.84 -8.13 -20.77
CA TYR A 86 -5.12 -8.75 -22.06
C TYR A 86 -4.00 -8.54 -23.10
N GLU A 87 -3.06 -7.63 -22.84
CA GLU A 87 -1.95 -7.33 -23.76
C GLU A 87 -0.75 -8.28 -23.64
N GLY A 88 -0.83 -9.29 -22.76
CA GLY A 88 0.20 -10.34 -22.65
C GLY A 88 1.55 -9.86 -22.10
N LYS A 89 1.63 -8.65 -21.55
CA LYS A 89 2.85 -8.12 -20.92
C LYS A 89 2.84 -8.39 -19.43
N THR A 90 3.93 -8.94 -18.91
CA THR A 90 4.13 -9.13 -17.47
C THR A 90 4.41 -7.77 -16.81
N SER A 91 3.35 -7.07 -16.39
CA SER A 91 3.44 -5.84 -15.61
C SER A 91 3.26 -6.10 -14.11
N GLY A 92 3.68 -5.14 -13.26
CA GLY A 92 3.41 -5.18 -11.82
C GLY A 92 1.91 -5.21 -11.51
N ALA A 93 1.09 -4.54 -12.33
CA ALA A 93 -0.37 -4.56 -12.25
C ALA A 93 -0.93 -5.96 -12.57
N HIS A 94 -0.46 -6.60 -13.64
CA HIS A 94 -0.86 -7.96 -14.01
C HIS A 94 -0.56 -8.96 -12.88
N PHE A 95 0.61 -8.85 -12.25
CA PHE A 95 0.97 -9.72 -11.13
C PHE A 95 0.10 -9.46 -9.90
N THR A 96 -0.21 -8.21 -9.59
CA THR A 96 -1.07 -7.82 -8.46
C THR A 96 -2.51 -8.31 -8.66
N LEU A 97 -3.04 -8.21 -9.87
CA LEU A 97 -4.35 -8.76 -10.22
C LEU A 97 -4.37 -10.29 -10.15
N HIS A 98 -3.28 -10.95 -10.55
CA HIS A 98 -3.15 -12.40 -10.40
C HIS A 98 -3.15 -12.81 -8.92
N LYS A 99 -2.43 -12.08 -8.06
CA LYS A 99 -2.48 -12.29 -6.59
C LYS A 99 -3.90 -12.17 -6.05
N LEU A 100 -4.65 -11.19 -6.53
CA LEU A 100 -6.04 -10.98 -6.13
C LEU A 100 -6.94 -12.14 -6.59
N ARG A 101 -6.77 -12.65 -7.82
CA ARG A 101 -7.45 -13.88 -8.29
C ARG A 101 -7.07 -15.11 -7.47
N CYS A 102 -5.80 -15.25 -7.09
CA CYS A 102 -5.38 -16.29 -6.17
C CYS A 102 -6.09 -16.16 -4.81
N GLN A 103 -6.29 -14.93 -4.31
CA GLN A 103 -7.05 -14.73 -3.08
C GLN A 103 -8.53 -15.10 -3.25
N GLU A 104 -9.14 -14.75 -4.38
CA GLU A 104 -10.52 -15.16 -4.68
C GLU A 104 -10.66 -16.69 -4.67
N PHE A 105 -9.70 -17.40 -5.25
CA PHE A 105 -9.64 -18.86 -5.18
C PHE A 105 -9.58 -19.36 -3.73
N VAL A 106 -8.72 -18.78 -2.89
CA VAL A 106 -8.63 -19.14 -1.46
C VAL A 106 -9.97 -18.97 -0.76
N GLU A 107 -10.66 -17.83 -0.97
CA GLU A 107 -11.97 -17.60 -0.35
C GLU A 107 -13.05 -18.54 -0.91
N LYS A 108 -12.98 -18.90 -2.20
CA LYS A 108 -13.88 -19.88 -2.81
C LYS A 108 -13.69 -21.29 -2.27
N VAL A 109 -12.45 -21.73 -2.08
CA VAL A 109 -12.14 -23.03 -1.44
C VAL A 109 -12.79 -23.06 -0.05
N LYS A 110 -12.64 -21.99 0.74
CA LYS A 110 -13.20 -21.90 2.10
C LYS A 110 -14.72 -21.84 2.16
N LYS A 111 -15.37 -21.08 1.26
CA LYS A 111 -16.82 -20.80 1.32
C LYS A 111 -17.67 -21.77 0.51
N GLU A 112 -17.18 -22.21 -0.64
CA GLU A 112 -17.98 -22.88 -1.67
C GLU A 112 -17.53 -24.32 -1.95
N GLY A 113 -16.39 -24.74 -1.39
CA GLY A 113 -15.83 -26.08 -1.55
C GLY A 113 -15.01 -26.28 -2.83
N GLU A 114 -14.38 -27.45 -2.93
CA GLU A 114 -13.35 -27.77 -3.92
C GLU A 114 -13.82 -27.70 -5.37
N MET A 115 -15.00 -28.26 -5.69
CA MET A 115 -15.45 -28.36 -7.07
C MET A 115 -15.61 -27.00 -7.76
N LYS A 116 -16.18 -26.02 -7.05
CA LYS A 116 -16.34 -24.66 -7.58
C LYS A 116 -15.01 -23.92 -7.64
N ALA A 117 -14.13 -24.17 -6.68
CA ALA A 117 -12.78 -23.59 -6.69
C ALA A 117 -11.94 -24.13 -7.86
N ILE A 118 -12.04 -25.42 -8.20
CA ILE A 118 -11.34 -26.02 -9.35
C ILE A 118 -11.81 -25.38 -10.65
N ALA A 119 -13.12 -25.25 -10.86
CA ALA A 119 -13.66 -24.58 -12.04
C ALA A 119 -13.15 -23.14 -12.16
N PHE A 120 -13.10 -22.42 -11.03
CA PHE A 120 -12.52 -21.07 -10.99
C PHE A 120 -11.03 -21.06 -11.34
N ALA A 121 -10.23 -21.96 -10.77
CA ALA A 121 -8.79 -22.04 -11.04
C ALA A 121 -8.51 -22.31 -12.53
N GLN A 122 -9.29 -23.20 -13.15
CA GLN A 122 -9.19 -23.49 -14.58
C GLN A 122 -9.52 -22.26 -15.44
N ALA A 123 -10.53 -21.48 -15.06
CA ALA A 123 -10.93 -20.29 -15.83
C ALA A 123 -9.97 -19.10 -15.66
N TYR A 124 -9.48 -18.85 -14.43
CA TYR A 124 -8.82 -17.59 -14.09
C TYR A 124 -7.34 -17.71 -13.69
N LEU A 125 -6.90 -18.86 -13.17
CA LEU A 125 -5.51 -19.05 -12.73
C LEU A 125 -4.67 -19.80 -13.77
N GLN A 126 -5.25 -20.78 -14.45
CA GLN A 126 -4.58 -21.59 -15.46
C GLN A 126 -3.98 -20.77 -16.62
N PRO A 127 -4.66 -19.74 -17.18
CA PRO A 127 -4.11 -18.96 -18.30
C PRO A 127 -2.76 -18.31 -17.98
N SER A 128 -2.55 -17.89 -16.74
CA SER A 128 -1.33 -17.22 -16.27
C SER A 128 -0.44 -18.11 -15.41
N HIS A 129 -0.76 -19.41 -15.28
CA HIS A 129 -0.02 -20.35 -14.43
C HIS A 129 1.45 -20.46 -14.84
N ALA A 130 1.75 -20.52 -16.14
CA ALA A 130 3.12 -20.62 -16.64
C ALA A 130 3.99 -19.41 -16.22
N VAL A 131 3.36 -18.25 -16.06
CA VAL A 131 4.03 -16.99 -15.67
C VAL A 131 4.14 -16.88 -14.14
N TYR A 132 3.07 -17.24 -13.42
CA TYR A 132 2.95 -17.06 -11.97
C TYR A 132 2.83 -18.39 -11.24
N ARG A 133 3.71 -19.32 -11.62
CA ARG A 133 3.66 -20.70 -11.14
C ARG A 133 3.75 -20.80 -9.63
N GLU A 134 4.74 -20.15 -9.02
CA GLU A 134 5.01 -20.26 -7.58
C GLU A 134 3.78 -19.92 -6.73
N ILE A 135 3.16 -18.77 -6.97
CA ILE A 135 1.99 -18.35 -6.21
C ILE A 135 0.75 -19.20 -6.52
N THR A 136 0.61 -19.68 -7.76
CA THR A 136 -0.53 -20.52 -8.15
C THR A 136 -0.42 -21.91 -7.54
N ASP A 137 0.78 -22.51 -7.55
CA ASP A 137 1.07 -23.78 -6.88
C ASP A 137 0.87 -23.64 -5.37
N ALA A 138 1.27 -22.50 -4.79
CA ALA A 138 1.07 -22.22 -3.37
C ALA A 138 -0.42 -22.22 -2.98
N VAL A 139 -1.29 -21.55 -3.73
CA VAL A 139 -2.74 -21.54 -3.37
C VAL A 139 -3.46 -22.83 -3.75
N THR A 140 -3.11 -23.47 -4.86
CA THR A 140 -3.77 -24.71 -5.29
C THR A 140 -3.49 -25.89 -4.36
N CYS A 141 -2.41 -25.84 -3.57
CA CYS A 141 -2.16 -26.86 -2.54
C CYS A 141 -3.28 -26.97 -1.49
N LEU A 142 -4.11 -25.92 -1.33
CA LEU A 142 -5.27 -25.97 -0.42
C LEU A 142 -6.26 -27.08 -0.79
N LEU A 143 -6.34 -27.49 -2.06
CA LEU A 143 -7.20 -28.60 -2.47
C LEU A 143 -6.78 -29.96 -1.90
N ALA A 144 -5.55 -30.08 -1.37
CA ALA A 144 -5.06 -31.29 -0.74
C ALA A 144 -5.35 -31.35 0.77
N TYR A 145 -5.95 -30.30 1.34
CA TYR A 145 -6.18 -30.18 2.78
C TYR A 145 -7.64 -29.88 3.09
N THR A 146 -8.15 -30.50 4.14
CA THR A 146 -9.51 -30.29 4.65
C THR A 146 -9.56 -29.34 5.86
N ASP A 147 -8.45 -29.21 6.59
CA ASP A 147 -8.33 -28.32 7.76
C ASP A 147 -7.32 -27.20 7.49
N TYR A 148 -7.86 -26.04 7.07
CA TYR A 148 -7.07 -24.89 6.62
C TYR A 148 -6.43 -24.11 7.77
N ASP A 149 -7.01 -24.15 8.97
CA ASP A 149 -6.61 -23.28 10.08
C ASP A 149 -5.61 -23.98 11.01
N GLN A 150 -5.59 -25.31 11.04
CA GLN A 150 -4.63 -26.08 11.86
C GLN A 150 -3.29 -26.33 11.17
N ASN A 151 -3.26 -26.45 9.84
CA ASN A 151 -2.01 -26.71 9.14
C ASN A 151 -1.24 -25.39 8.93
N PRO A 152 0.02 -25.28 9.43
CA PRO A 152 0.81 -24.06 9.29
C PRO A 152 0.94 -23.59 7.83
N LYS A 153 1.05 -24.52 6.88
CA LYS A 153 1.19 -24.18 5.46
C LYS A 153 -0.06 -23.51 4.89
N THR A 154 -1.24 -23.96 5.29
CA THR A 154 -2.50 -23.43 4.78
C THR A 154 -2.94 -22.18 5.54
N ARG A 155 -2.62 -22.11 6.84
CA ARG A 155 -2.98 -20.99 7.71
C ARG A 155 -2.38 -19.66 7.24
N ASP A 156 -1.15 -19.67 6.77
CA ASP A 156 -0.50 -18.46 6.26
C ASP A 156 -1.12 -17.99 4.92
N ILE A 157 -1.68 -18.92 4.14
CA ILE A 157 -2.37 -18.65 2.88
C ILE A 157 -3.80 -18.14 3.14
N THR A 158 -4.50 -18.68 4.14
CA THR A 158 -5.89 -18.32 4.45
C THR A 158 -6.01 -17.14 5.42
N GLY A 159 -4.90 -16.73 6.02
CA GLY A 159 -4.82 -15.73 7.07
C GLY A 159 -5.08 -14.28 6.63
N GLN A 160 -5.39 -13.43 7.62
CA GLN A 160 -5.69 -12.01 7.41
C GLN A 160 -4.50 -11.23 6.84
N GLY A 161 -3.27 -11.53 7.29
CA GLY A 161 -2.09 -10.80 6.84
C GLY A 161 -1.88 -10.86 5.33
N ARG A 162 -2.27 -11.96 4.67
CA ARG A 162 -2.23 -12.06 3.21
C ARG A 162 -3.23 -11.11 2.55
N ARG A 163 -4.45 -11.01 3.07
CA ARG A 163 -5.46 -10.06 2.57
C ARG A 163 -4.98 -8.62 2.71
N ASP A 164 -4.39 -8.27 3.85
CA ASP A 164 -3.89 -6.90 4.10
C ASP A 164 -2.76 -6.52 3.13
N VAL A 165 -1.81 -7.44 2.89
CA VAL A 165 -0.73 -7.23 1.91
C VAL A 165 -1.28 -7.05 0.50
N ILE A 166 -2.26 -7.86 0.08
CA ILE A 166 -2.88 -7.74 -1.24
C ILE A 166 -3.69 -6.44 -1.35
N ALA A 167 -4.41 -6.04 -0.30
CA ALA A 167 -5.17 -4.79 -0.28
C ALA A 167 -4.25 -3.57 -0.47
N ASN A 168 -3.10 -3.56 0.20
CA ASN A 168 -2.09 -2.52 0.04
C ASN A 168 -1.52 -2.51 -1.39
N GLN A 169 -1.14 -3.66 -1.94
CA GLN A 169 -0.62 -3.78 -3.31
C GLN A 169 -1.64 -3.33 -4.36
N VAL A 170 -2.92 -3.67 -4.18
CA VAL A 170 -3.98 -3.20 -5.07
C VAL A 170 -4.16 -1.69 -4.97
N ASN A 171 -4.13 -1.12 -3.76
CA ASN A 171 -4.19 0.33 -3.60
C ASN A 171 -3.00 1.04 -4.25
N GLU A 172 -1.77 0.54 -4.07
CA GLU A 172 -0.56 1.03 -4.73
C GLU A 172 -0.70 0.98 -6.26
N MET A 173 -1.16 -0.14 -6.80
CA MET A 173 -1.42 -0.30 -8.24
C MET A 173 -2.44 0.73 -8.76
N ILE A 174 -3.52 1.00 -8.01
CA ILE A 174 -4.50 2.02 -8.41
C ILE A 174 -3.86 3.41 -8.38
N LEU A 175 -3.06 3.73 -7.36
CA LEU A 175 -2.35 5.00 -7.26
C LEU A 175 -1.38 5.21 -8.43
N GLU A 176 -0.60 4.19 -8.78
CA GLU A 176 0.32 4.22 -9.92
C GLU A 176 -0.40 4.49 -11.24
N SER A 177 -1.57 3.88 -11.46
CA SER A 177 -2.38 4.13 -12.67
C SER A 177 -2.91 5.56 -12.78
N GLN A 178 -3.02 6.25 -11.65
CA GLN A 178 -3.42 7.64 -11.55
C GLN A 178 -2.21 8.60 -11.48
N GLN A 179 -0.99 8.10 -11.71
CA GLN A 179 0.26 8.84 -11.63
C GLN A 179 0.59 9.38 -10.22
N PHE A 180 -0.07 8.86 -9.18
CA PHE A 180 0.34 9.11 -7.81
C PHE A 180 1.55 8.24 -7.45
N SER A 181 2.43 8.78 -6.61
CA SER A 181 3.54 7.99 -6.06
C SER A 181 2.97 7.00 -5.03
N PRO A 182 3.51 5.77 -4.94
CA PRO A 182 3.16 4.82 -3.87
C PRO A 182 3.54 5.30 -2.45
N GLN A 183 4.37 6.35 -2.36
CA GLN A 183 4.76 6.99 -1.12
C GLN A 183 4.49 8.48 -1.21
N THR A 184 3.82 8.98 -0.18
CA THR A 184 3.47 10.38 -0.08
C THR A 184 4.70 11.25 0.13
N ILE A 185 4.60 12.53 -0.22
CA ILE A 185 5.65 13.51 0.05
C ILE A 185 5.86 13.61 1.57
N MET A 186 4.78 13.55 2.34
CA MET A 186 4.81 13.60 3.81
C MET A 186 5.68 12.47 4.40
N GLU A 187 5.52 11.24 3.89
CA GLU A 187 6.31 10.10 4.35
C GLU A 187 7.78 10.21 3.96
N LYS A 188 8.07 10.69 2.74
CA LYS A 188 9.44 10.94 2.28
C LYS A 188 10.13 11.98 3.17
N LEU A 189 9.44 13.09 3.46
CA LEU A 189 9.93 14.13 4.37
C LEU A 189 10.15 13.59 5.79
N TRP A 190 9.23 12.77 6.29
CA TRP A 190 9.36 12.15 7.61
C TRP A 190 10.57 11.21 7.69
N ARG A 191 10.81 10.39 6.65
CA ARG A 191 11.99 9.52 6.58
C ARG A 191 13.29 10.32 6.50
N HIS A 192 13.36 11.33 5.64
CA HIS A 192 14.53 12.21 5.56
C HIS A 192 14.81 12.90 6.90
N LYS A 193 13.78 13.45 7.54
CA LYS A 193 13.89 14.03 8.89
C LYS A 193 14.47 13.04 9.90
N THR A 194 14.02 11.78 9.85
CA THR A 194 14.49 10.72 10.75
C THR A 194 15.96 10.41 10.52
N VAL A 195 16.38 10.26 9.26
CA VAL A 195 17.78 10.01 8.89
C VAL A 195 18.67 11.18 9.31
N VAL A 196 18.30 12.42 8.97
CA VAL A 196 19.08 13.62 9.33
C VAL A 196 19.23 13.76 10.84
N ARG A 197 18.17 13.49 11.60
CA ARG A 197 18.23 13.52 13.07
C ARG A 197 19.17 12.46 13.63
N ASN A 198 19.12 11.24 13.11
CA ASN A 198 19.99 10.16 13.56
C ASN A 198 21.45 10.48 13.26
N GLU A 199 21.74 11.01 12.08
CA GLU A 199 23.09 11.43 11.69
C GLU A 199 23.61 12.56 12.58
N LEU A 200 22.81 13.58 12.84
CA LEU A 200 23.18 14.68 13.73
C LEU A 200 23.48 14.18 15.16
N ASN A 201 22.63 13.29 15.69
CA ASN A 201 22.86 12.69 17.01
C ASN A 201 24.13 11.83 17.04
N HIS A 202 24.41 11.12 15.95
CA HIS A 202 25.63 10.32 15.83
C HIS A 202 26.88 11.20 15.86
N GLN A 203 26.89 12.33 15.13
CA GLN A 203 28.00 13.28 15.13
C GLN A 203 28.24 13.89 16.53
N ILE A 204 27.17 14.30 17.22
CA ILE A 204 27.26 14.81 18.59
C ILE A 204 27.88 13.76 19.53
N GLN A 205 27.49 12.48 19.39
CA GLN A 205 28.06 11.40 20.20
C GLN A 205 29.54 11.16 19.88
N LEU A 206 29.95 11.27 18.62
CA LEU A 206 31.36 11.15 18.22
C LEU A 206 32.19 12.26 18.85
N GLU A 207 31.75 13.53 18.74
CA GLU A 207 32.44 14.69 19.32
C GLU A 207 32.57 14.58 20.85
N LEU A 208 31.51 14.15 21.55
CA LEU A 208 31.56 13.92 23.00
C LEU A 208 32.55 12.80 23.36
N SER A 209 32.59 11.72 22.58
CA SER A 209 33.51 10.61 22.80
C SER A 209 34.98 10.96 22.52
N GLU A 210 35.23 11.91 21.61
CA GLU A 210 36.57 12.43 21.35
C GLU A 210 37.04 13.31 22.49
N HIS A 211 36.18 14.20 22.99
CA HIS A 211 36.49 15.03 24.16
C HIS A 211 36.71 14.22 25.45
N GLU A 212 35.94 13.16 25.69
CA GLU A 212 36.17 12.26 26.83
C GLU A 212 37.54 11.57 26.74
N LYS A 213 37.95 11.10 25.55
CA LYS A 213 39.28 10.49 25.33
C LYS A 213 40.42 11.48 25.52
N GLU A 214 40.25 12.73 25.07
CA GLU A 214 41.23 13.79 25.28
C GLU A 214 41.41 14.13 26.77
N PHE A 215 40.30 14.20 27.51
CA PHE A 215 40.32 14.46 28.95
C PHE A 215 41.00 13.32 29.72
N ASP A 216 40.65 12.06 29.42
CA ASP A 216 41.30 10.86 30.02
C ASP A 216 42.80 10.78 29.72
N MET A 217 43.24 11.31 28.57
CA MET A 217 44.66 11.35 28.19
C MET A 217 45.42 12.40 29.00
N LEU A 218 44.84 13.60 29.14
CA LEU A 218 45.39 14.68 29.96
C LEU A 218 45.47 14.29 31.46
N GLU A 219 44.46 13.61 32.00
CA GLU A 219 44.51 13.14 33.40
C GLU A 219 45.65 12.13 33.63
N LYS A 220 45.93 11.26 32.66
CA LYS A 220 47.04 10.30 32.74
C LYS A 220 48.41 10.96 32.65
N GLU A 221 48.54 12.05 31.88
CA GLU A 221 49.79 12.81 31.77
C GLU A 221 50.10 13.61 33.04
N ILE A 222 49.08 14.15 33.73
CA ILE A 222 49.26 14.90 34.98
C ILE A 222 49.61 13.97 36.16
N ALA A 223 49.28 12.68 36.08
CA ALA A 223 49.53 11.69 37.12
C ALA A 223 50.94 11.05 37.09
N GLN A 224 51.80 11.43 36.13
CA GLN A 224 53.20 10.99 36.01
C GLN A 224 54.19 12.04 36.51
#